data_AF-A0A969KME2-F1
#
_entry.id   AF-A0A969KME2-F1
#
_cell.length_a   1.000
_cell.length_b   1.000
_cell.length_c   1.000
_cell.angle_alpha   90.00
_cell.angle_beta   90.00
_cell.angle_gamma   90.00
#
_symmetry.space_group_name_H-M   'P 1'
#
loop_
_entity.id
_entity.type
_entity.pdbx_description
1 polymer ?
#
loop_
_entity_poly.entity_id
_entity_poly.type
_entity_poly.pdbx_seq_one_letter_code
_entity_poly.pdbx_strand_id
1 'polypeptide(L)'
;QSSSDIAILGKDDAGAWDLQNKVKGKLFTFSLFELQRELNGAYLKDNVLSLKDGNKNIKLMPREKIQLRGDHNISNVLAAFTIGYAAGFEIDSMVQAAEEFQGVAHRLEFVRELNGVRWYNDSIATAPERSMAAIHSFDEPIVLLLGGRDKNLPWNDLAELIHQRVKHVVVFGEAREMIHKAVSSDPRRKKRCPEFIEGRGLFILQIV
;
A
#
# COMPACT_ATOMS: atom_id res chain seq x y z
N GLN A 1 26.64 -3.29 10.58
CA GLN A 1 26.24 -4.70 10.73
C GLN A 1 27.45 -5.56 10.98
N SER A 2 27.31 -6.49 11.92
CA SER A 2 28.16 -7.65 12.14
C SER A 2 27.64 -8.86 11.34
N SER A 3 28.36 -9.98 11.35
CA SER A 3 27.93 -11.23 10.69
C SER A 3 26.78 -11.94 11.41
N SER A 4 26.52 -11.60 12.68
CA SER A 4 25.39 -12.14 13.45
C SER A 4 24.09 -11.36 13.25
N ASP A 5 24.17 -10.15 12.69
CA ASP A 5 22.98 -9.32 12.45
C ASP A 5 22.14 -9.90 11.31
N ILE A 6 20.84 -9.59 11.30
CA ILE A 6 19.93 -9.96 10.21
C ILE A 6 19.51 -8.67 9.50
N ALA A 7 19.58 -8.67 8.17
CA ALA A 7 19.01 -7.65 7.31
C ALA A 7 17.79 -8.22 6.59
N ILE A 8 16.72 -7.43 6.51
CA ILE A 8 15.50 -7.81 5.79
C ILE A 8 15.26 -6.78 4.69
N LEU A 9 15.27 -7.23 3.44
CA LEU A 9 15.09 -6.37 2.27
C LEU A 9 13.88 -6.82 1.45
N GLY A 10 13.07 -5.86 0.98
CA GLY A 10 12.01 -6.15 0.02
C GLY A 10 12.62 -6.49 -1.34
N LYS A 11 12.31 -7.68 -1.87
CA LYS A 11 12.87 -8.13 -3.14
C LYS A 11 12.31 -7.36 -4.34
N ASP A 12 11.05 -6.97 -4.24
CA ASP A 12 10.30 -6.35 -5.34
C ASP A 12 10.53 -4.84 -5.43
N ASP A 13 11.24 -4.26 -4.46
CA ASP A 13 11.66 -2.86 -4.46
C ASP A 13 13.12 -2.77 -4.87
N ALA A 14 13.39 -2.21 -6.06
CA ALA A 14 14.74 -2.12 -6.60
C ALA A 14 15.69 -1.35 -5.68
N GLY A 15 15.22 -0.26 -5.06
CA GLY A 15 16.04 0.56 -4.17
C GLY A 15 16.52 -0.20 -2.93
N ALA A 16 15.64 -0.99 -2.30
CA ALA A 16 15.98 -1.87 -1.20
C ALA A 16 16.84 -3.04 -1.66
N TRP A 17 16.51 -3.66 -2.80
CA TRP A 17 17.19 -4.84 -3.28
C TRP A 17 18.63 -4.56 -3.74
N ASP A 18 18.92 -3.37 -4.25
CA ASP A 18 20.27 -2.91 -4.59
C ASP A 18 21.23 -2.89 -3.38
N LEU A 19 20.69 -2.90 -2.16
CA LEU A 19 21.47 -2.98 -0.93
C LEU A 19 21.91 -4.41 -0.57
N GLN A 20 21.42 -5.45 -1.26
CA GLN A 20 21.72 -6.86 -0.91
C GLN A 20 23.24 -7.13 -0.82
N ASN A 21 24.02 -6.56 -1.74
CA ASN A 21 25.47 -6.75 -1.80
C ASN A 21 26.23 -6.00 -0.71
N LYS A 22 25.55 -5.08 0.00
CA LYS A 22 26.10 -4.32 1.13
C LYS A 22 25.79 -4.97 2.48
N VAL A 23 24.94 -6.00 2.50
CA VAL A 23 24.60 -6.73 3.72
C VAL A 23 25.80 -7.55 4.17
N LYS A 24 26.19 -7.35 5.44
CA LYS A 24 27.32 -8.06 6.06
C LYS A 24 26.88 -9.26 6.91
N GLY A 25 25.62 -9.23 7.36
CA GLY A 25 25.00 -10.26 8.18
C GLY A 25 24.21 -11.28 7.34
N LYS A 26 23.24 -11.94 7.99
CA LYS A 26 22.30 -12.83 7.30
C LYS A 26 21.26 -12.00 6.55
N LEU A 27 21.03 -12.32 5.28
CA LEU A 27 19.97 -11.72 4.49
C LEU A 27 18.71 -12.57 4.53
N PHE A 28 17.62 -11.96 4.95
CA PHE A 28 16.26 -12.43 4.74
C PHE A 28 15.54 -11.46 3.80
N THR A 29 14.50 -11.92 3.11
CA THR A 29 13.77 -11.09 2.14
C THR A 29 12.29 -11.39 2.14
N PHE A 30 11.51 -10.52 1.51
CA PHE A 30 10.10 -10.77 1.25
C PHE A 30 9.73 -10.39 -0.19
N SER A 31 8.79 -11.11 -0.77
CA SER A 31 8.36 -10.90 -2.17
C SER A 31 6.92 -11.37 -2.41
N LEU A 32 6.21 -10.67 -3.28
CA LEU A 32 4.93 -11.12 -3.83
C LEU A 32 5.07 -12.29 -4.81
N PHE A 33 6.29 -12.75 -5.07
CA PHE A 33 6.62 -13.85 -5.97
C PHE A 33 7.45 -14.92 -5.27
N GLU A 34 7.42 -16.13 -5.80
CA GLU A 34 8.22 -17.24 -5.27
C GLU A 34 9.72 -16.91 -5.25
N LEU A 35 10.36 -17.16 -4.11
CA LEU A 35 11.79 -16.88 -3.92
C LEU A 35 12.66 -17.91 -4.65
N GLN A 36 13.79 -17.44 -5.18
CA GLN A 36 14.84 -18.33 -5.67
C GLN A 36 15.36 -19.26 -4.56
N ARG A 37 16.01 -20.35 -4.96
CA ARG A 37 16.45 -21.43 -4.06
C ARG A 37 17.45 -20.96 -3.00
N GLU A 38 18.26 -19.97 -3.32
CA GLU A 38 19.30 -19.40 -2.46
C GLU A 38 18.79 -18.35 -1.46
N LEU A 39 17.54 -17.88 -1.60
CA LEU A 39 16.98 -16.84 -0.76
C LEU A 39 16.10 -17.39 0.38
N ASN A 40 16.08 -16.67 1.50
CA ASN A 40 15.30 -16.97 2.69
C ASN A 40 14.34 -15.83 3.01
N GLY A 41 13.20 -16.16 3.61
CA GLY A 41 12.17 -15.24 4.08
C GLY A 41 10.78 -15.58 3.52
N ALA A 42 9.87 -14.61 3.56
CA ALA A 42 8.46 -14.86 3.26
C ALA A 42 8.09 -14.50 1.81
N TYR A 43 7.21 -15.29 1.20
CA TYR A 43 6.72 -15.02 -0.15
C TYR A 43 5.30 -15.47 -0.39
N LEU A 44 4.69 -14.96 -1.47
CA LEU A 44 3.40 -15.45 -1.95
C LEU A 44 3.60 -16.46 -3.08
N LYS A 45 2.94 -17.62 -2.97
CA LYS A 45 2.87 -18.64 -4.02
C LYS A 45 1.49 -19.28 -4.03
N ASP A 46 0.86 -19.37 -5.20
CA ASP A 46 -0.46 -20.01 -5.36
C ASP A 46 -1.51 -19.49 -4.36
N ASN A 47 -1.55 -18.18 -4.12
CA ASN A 47 -2.40 -17.52 -3.11
C ASN A 47 -2.17 -17.97 -1.66
N VAL A 48 -1.01 -18.57 -1.35
CA VAL A 48 -0.60 -18.95 0.00
C VAL A 48 0.68 -18.21 0.38
N LEU A 49 0.64 -17.51 1.51
CA LEU A 49 1.82 -16.93 2.12
C LEU A 49 2.66 -18.06 2.71
N SER A 50 3.93 -18.09 2.37
CA SER A 50 4.88 -19.14 2.77
C SER A 50 6.16 -18.52 3.29
N LEU A 51 6.87 -19.22 4.16
CA LEU A 51 8.16 -18.83 4.69
C LEU A 51 9.19 -19.91 4.42
N LYS A 52 10.35 -19.50 3.91
CA LYS A 52 11.46 -20.39 3.59
C LYS A 52 12.72 -20.01 4.35
N ASP A 53 13.39 -21.00 4.89
CA ASP A 53 14.70 -20.86 5.56
C ASP A 53 15.55 -22.10 5.27
N GLY A 54 16.48 -21.97 4.32
CA GLY A 54 17.24 -23.07 3.75
C GLY A 54 16.32 -24.10 3.08
N ASN A 55 16.30 -25.33 3.63
CA ASN A 55 15.44 -26.41 3.16
C ASN A 55 14.07 -26.45 3.86
N LYS A 56 13.87 -25.63 4.90
CA LYS A 56 12.58 -25.52 5.59
C LYS A 56 11.65 -24.67 4.75
N ASN A 57 10.46 -25.18 4.48
CA ASN A 57 9.39 -24.43 3.82
C ASN A 57 8.11 -24.59 4.63
N ILE A 58 7.55 -23.47 5.08
CA ILE A 58 6.40 -23.42 5.99
C ILE A 58 5.28 -22.70 5.26
N LYS A 59 4.11 -23.33 5.13
CA LYS A 59 2.90 -22.63 4.70
C LYS A 59 2.36 -21.88 5.91
N LEU A 60 2.20 -20.56 5.79
CA LEU A 60 1.73 -19.70 6.88
C LEU A 60 0.21 -19.59 6.85
N MET A 61 -0.34 -18.98 5.79
CA MET A 61 -1.77 -18.76 5.67
C MET A 61 -2.20 -18.49 4.22
N PRO A 62 -3.46 -18.74 3.84
CA PRO A 62 -4.03 -18.26 2.58
C PRO A 62 -4.06 -16.72 2.55
N ARG A 63 -3.84 -16.14 1.37
CA ARG A 63 -3.95 -14.70 1.10
C ARG A 63 -5.32 -14.14 1.52
N GLU A 64 -6.38 -14.90 1.28
CA GLU A 64 -7.77 -14.50 1.53
C GLU A 64 -8.10 -14.29 3.01
N LYS A 65 -7.30 -14.85 3.92
CA LYS A 65 -7.47 -14.64 5.36
C LYS A 65 -6.92 -13.29 5.84
N ILE A 66 -6.16 -12.59 5.00
CA ILE A 66 -5.70 -11.23 5.31
C ILE A 66 -6.84 -10.26 5.00
N GLN A 67 -7.25 -9.51 6.01
CA GLN A 67 -8.38 -8.58 5.91
C GLN A 67 -8.00 -7.29 5.16
N LEU A 68 -6.70 -6.98 5.11
CA LEU A 68 -6.17 -5.82 4.40
C LEU A 68 -6.25 -6.00 2.88
N ARG A 69 -6.71 -4.97 2.19
CA ARG A 69 -6.82 -4.95 0.73
C ARG A 69 -5.52 -4.51 0.05
N GLY A 70 -5.27 -5.05 -1.14
CA GLY A 70 -4.19 -4.63 -2.03
C GLY A 70 -2.85 -5.35 -1.82
N ASP A 71 -2.10 -5.54 -2.90
CA ASP A 71 -0.84 -6.29 -2.91
C ASP A 71 0.24 -5.65 -2.03
N HIS A 72 0.24 -4.33 -1.88
CA HIS A 72 1.16 -3.64 -0.99
C HIS A 72 0.97 -4.05 0.48
N ASN A 73 -0.27 -4.34 0.90
CA ASN A 73 -0.54 -4.84 2.25
C ASN A 73 -0.14 -6.31 2.41
N ILE A 74 -0.30 -7.12 1.37
CA ILE A 74 0.25 -8.48 1.37
C ILE A 74 1.77 -8.43 1.52
N SER A 75 2.44 -7.54 0.79
CA SER A 75 3.90 -7.31 0.91
C SER A 75 4.28 -6.89 2.33
N ASN A 76 3.52 -5.99 2.96
CA ASN A 76 3.74 -5.61 4.37
C ASN A 76 3.58 -6.78 5.34
N VAL A 77 2.59 -7.65 5.13
CA VAL A 77 2.38 -8.86 5.94
C VAL A 77 3.53 -9.84 5.75
N LEU A 78 4.03 -10.04 4.53
CA LEU A 78 5.21 -10.86 4.26
C LEU A 78 6.47 -10.29 4.93
N ALA A 79 6.64 -8.96 4.91
CA ALA A 79 7.71 -8.30 5.65
C ALA A 79 7.59 -8.56 7.16
N ALA A 80 6.38 -8.42 7.73
CA ALA A 80 6.12 -8.70 9.15
C ALA A 80 6.40 -10.17 9.51
N PHE A 81 5.99 -11.11 8.67
CA PHE A 81 6.31 -12.53 8.86
C PHE A 81 7.82 -12.78 8.85
N THR A 82 8.54 -12.16 7.92
CA THR A 82 10.00 -12.29 7.81
C THR A 82 10.70 -11.71 9.05
N ILE A 83 10.24 -10.55 9.54
CA ILE A 83 10.76 -9.90 10.75
C ILE A 83 10.47 -10.75 12.00
N GLY A 84 9.22 -11.19 12.17
CA GLY A 84 8.81 -11.99 13.33
C GLY A 84 9.57 -13.31 13.41
N TYR A 85 9.75 -13.99 12.27
CA TYR A 85 10.55 -15.21 12.22
C TYR A 85 12.02 -14.96 12.56
N ALA A 86 12.63 -13.91 11.98
CA ALA A 86 14.01 -13.53 12.28
C ALA A 86 14.20 -13.13 13.76
N ALA A 87 13.16 -12.60 14.40
CA ALA A 87 13.14 -12.27 15.82
C ALA A 87 12.86 -13.48 16.74
N GLY A 88 12.53 -14.65 16.18
CA GLY A 88 12.29 -15.88 16.93
C GLY A 88 10.87 -15.99 17.49
N PHE A 89 9.88 -15.33 16.91
CA PHE A 89 8.48 -15.52 17.29
C PHE A 89 7.93 -16.85 16.79
N GLU A 90 7.01 -17.43 17.58
CA GLU A 90 6.29 -18.65 17.23
C GLU A 90 5.39 -18.43 16.01
N ILE A 91 5.39 -19.40 15.10
CA ILE A 91 4.65 -19.33 13.83
C ILE A 91 3.15 -19.14 14.07
N ASP A 92 2.58 -19.89 15.02
CA ASP A 92 1.14 -19.84 15.30
C ASP A 92 0.72 -18.46 15.81
N SER A 93 1.51 -17.83 16.69
CA SER A 93 1.27 -16.47 17.17
C SER A 93 1.34 -15.44 16.04
N MET A 94 2.29 -15.60 15.11
CA MET A 94 2.43 -14.72 13.95
C MET A 94 1.22 -14.84 13.00
N VAL A 95 0.76 -16.08 12.74
CA VAL A 95 -0.42 -16.33 11.90
C VAL A 95 -1.67 -15.75 12.54
N GLN A 96 -1.88 -15.98 13.84
CA GLN A 96 -3.02 -15.42 14.57
C GLN A 96 -3.03 -13.89 14.51
N ALA A 97 -1.88 -13.25 14.78
CA ALA A 97 -1.78 -11.79 14.71
C ALA A 97 -2.10 -11.24 13.31
N ALA A 98 -1.66 -11.93 12.24
CA ALA A 98 -1.95 -11.52 10.87
C ALA A 98 -3.44 -11.71 10.48
N GLU A 99 -4.10 -12.75 10.99
CA GLU A 99 -5.53 -13.00 10.77
C GLU A 99 -6.41 -11.98 11.50
N GLU A 100 -6.04 -11.59 12.72
CA GLU A 100 -6.82 -10.65 13.55
C GLU A 100 -6.60 -9.18 13.17
N PHE A 101 -5.47 -8.86 12.54
CA PHE A 101 -5.10 -7.48 12.23
C PHE A 101 -6.06 -6.81 11.24
N GLN A 102 -6.83 -5.84 11.74
CA GLN A 102 -7.84 -5.06 10.99
C GLN A 102 -7.24 -3.91 10.17
N GLY A 103 -5.93 -3.67 10.29
CA GLY A 103 -5.29 -2.48 9.74
C GLY A 103 -5.07 -1.40 10.79
N VAL A 104 -4.50 -0.30 10.33
CA VAL A 104 -4.27 0.88 11.18
C VAL A 104 -5.46 1.81 10.99
N ALA A 105 -6.03 2.31 12.08
CA ALA A 105 -7.09 3.32 12.02
C ALA A 105 -6.69 4.48 11.09
N HIS A 106 -7.64 4.98 10.30
CA HIS A 106 -7.44 6.07 9.34
C HIS A 106 -6.48 5.75 8.16
N ARG A 107 -6.27 4.46 7.86
CA ARG A 107 -5.63 3.98 6.63
C ARG A 107 -6.59 3.08 5.86
N LEU A 108 -7.21 3.60 4.81
CA LEU A 108 -8.28 2.93 4.05
C LEU A 108 -9.37 2.30 4.94
N GLU A 109 -9.68 2.96 6.06
CA GLU A 109 -10.62 2.47 7.07
C GLU A 109 -12.05 2.54 6.53
N PHE A 110 -12.75 1.41 6.45
CA PHE A 110 -14.17 1.42 6.09
C PHE A 110 -14.99 2.05 7.22
N VAL A 111 -15.63 3.19 6.93
CA VAL A 111 -16.44 3.93 7.90
C VAL A 111 -17.88 3.44 7.89
N ARG A 112 -18.49 3.35 6.71
CA ARG A 112 -19.90 2.91 6.54
C ARG A 112 -20.27 2.71 5.08
N GLU A 113 -21.42 2.10 4.87
CA GLU A 113 -22.16 2.19 3.62
C GLU A 113 -23.42 3.04 3.83
N LEU A 114 -23.69 3.98 2.92
CA LEU A 114 -24.90 4.78 2.91
C LEU A 114 -25.39 4.98 1.48
N ASN A 115 -26.64 4.62 1.19
CA ASN A 115 -27.26 4.76 -0.13
C ASN A 115 -26.43 4.09 -1.25
N GLY A 116 -25.86 2.91 -0.98
CA GLY A 116 -24.99 2.19 -1.92
C GLY A 116 -23.59 2.79 -2.09
N VAL A 117 -23.20 3.75 -1.24
CA VAL A 117 -21.88 4.37 -1.23
C VAL A 117 -21.08 3.88 -0.04
N ARG A 118 -19.92 3.28 -0.30
CA ARG A 118 -18.96 2.90 0.75
C ARG A 118 -18.00 4.07 1.02
N TRP A 119 -17.86 4.41 2.30
CA TRP A 119 -17.06 5.52 2.80
C TRP A 119 -15.78 4.99 3.40
N TYR A 120 -14.65 5.50 2.94
CA TYR A 120 -13.33 5.11 3.45
C TYR A 120 -12.59 6.33 3.98
N ASN A 121 -11.99 6.17 5.15
CA ASN A 121 -11.15 7.17 5.79
C ASN A 121 -9.67 6.81 5.59
N ASP A 122 -8.96 7.66 4.84
CA ASP A 122 -7.53 7.55 4.62
C ASP A 122 -6.80 8.83 5.04
N SER A 123 -7.24 9.45 6.15
CA SER A 123 -6.75 10.76 6.58
C SER A 123 -5.27 10.82 6.98
N ILE A 124 -4.58 9.68 7.06
CA ILE A 124 -3.13 9.60 7.29
C ILE A 124 -2.33 9.62 5.96
N ALA A 125 -2.99 9.61 4.80
CA ALA A 125 -2.35 9.71 3.49
C ALA A 125 -1.89 11.14 3.15
N THR A 126 -1.00 11.70 3.96
CA THR A 126 -0.52 13.09 3.81
C THR A 126 0.52 13.29 2.69
N ALA A 127 0.60 12.35 1.73
CA ALA A 127 1.57 12.33 0.65
C ALA A 127 0.96 11.73 -0.64
N PRO A 128 1.33 12.24 -1.83
CA PRO A 128 0.80 11.76 -3.10
C PRO A 128 0.92 10.25 -3.29
N GLU A 129 2.03 9.65 -2.88
CA GLU A 129 2.30 8.21 -3.04
C GLU A 129 1.32 7.36 -2.21
N ARG A 130 0.94 7.84 -1.02
CA ARG A 130 -0.07 7.18 -0.17
C ARG A 130 -1.45 7.27 -0.82
N SER A 131 -1.74 8.42 -1.42
CA SER A 131 -2.98 8.65 -2.17
C SER A 131 -3.07 7.73 -3.38
N MET A 132 -1.96 7.52 -4.10
CA MET A 132 -1.89 6.59 -5.22
C MET A 132 -2.13 5.14 -4.78
N ALA A 133 -1.50 4.71 -3.67
CA ALA A 133 -1.73 3.38 -3.11
C ALA A 133 -3.20 3.15 -2.71
N ALA A 134 -3.86 4.18 -2.18
CA ALA A 134 -5.28 4.16 -1.89
C ALA A 134 -6.11 3.97 -3.16
N ILE A 135 -5.86 4.77 -4.21
CA ILE A 135 -6.56 4.67 -5.49
C ILE A 135 -6.41 3.27 -6.13
N HIS A 136 -5.21 2.69 -6.06
CA HIS A 136 -4.96 1.33 -6.58
C HIS A 136 -5.67 0.21 -5.79
N SER A 137 -6.18 0.49 -4.60
CA SER A 137 -6.84 -0.50 -3.75
C SER A 137 -8.33 -0.71 -4.07
N PHE A 138 -8.87 0.05 -5.03
CA PHE A 138 -10.28 0.00 -5.43
C PHE A 138 -10.42 -0.20 -6.92
N ASP A 139 -11.22 -1.18 -7.33
CA ASP A 139 -11.60 -1.39 -8.73
C ASP A 139 -12.88 -0.63 -9.11
N GLU A 140 -13.65 -0.21 -8.10
CA GLU A 140 -14.87 0.55 -8.25
C GLU A 140 -14.59 2.02 -8.59
N PRO A 141 -15.54 2.75 -9.20
CA PRO A 141 -15.37 4.17 -9.49
C PRO A 141 -15.12 5.00 -8.21
N ILE A 142 -14.06 5.80 -8.21
CA ILE A 142 -13.63 6.58 -7.05
C ILE A 142 -14.11 8.02 -7.20
N VAL A 143 -14.58 8.61 -6.10
CA VAL A 143 -14.60 10.07 -5.95
C VAL A 143 -13.64 10.44 -4.85
N LEU A 144 -12.70 11.30 -5.17
CA LEU A 144 -11.55 11.57 -4.37
C LEU A 144 -11.64 12.96 -3.74
N LEU A 145 -11.52 13.05 -2.43
CA LEU A 145 -11.34 14.29 -1.70
C LEU A 145 -9.84 14.48 -1.51
N LEU A 146 -9.30 15.64 -1.84
CA LEU A 146 -7.90 16.01 -1.65
C LEU A 146 -7.81 17.39 -1.03
N GLY A 147 -6.93 17.60 -0.05
CA GLY A 147 -6.78 18.92 0.52
C GLY A 147 -5.56 19.11 1.41
N GLY A 148 -5.74 19.82 2.52
CA GLY A 148 -4.67 20.05 3.48
C GLY A 148 -3.72 21.20 3.12
N ARG A 149 -2.48 21.08 3.63
CA ARG A 149 -1.44 22.11 3.57
C ARG A 149 -0.36 21.72 2.58
N ASP A 150 0.09 22.69 1.79
CA ASP A 150 1.17 22.47 0.82
C ASP A 150 2.49 22.11 1.53
N LYS A 151 3.06 20.97 1.14
CA LYS A 151 4.38 20.49 1.58
C LYS A 151 5.37 20.39 0.40
N ASN A 152 5.07 21.05 -0.73
CA ASN A 152 5.89 21.07 -1.93
C ASN A 152 6.13 19.66 -2.51
N LEU A 153 5.04 18.89 -2.62
CA LEU A 153 5.07 17.47 -3.00
C LEU A 153 4.99 17.26 -4.51
N PRO A 154 5.53 16.16 -5.06
CA PRO A 154 5.45 15.86 -6.49
C PRO A 154 4.05 15.36 -6.88
N TRP A 155 3.30 16.18 -7.62
CA TRP A 155 1.90 15.88 -7.98
C TRP A 155 1.70 15.15 -9.31
N ASN A 156 2.74 15.08 -10.13
CA ASN A 156 2.62 14.64 -11.53
C ASN A 156 2.00 13.24 -11.64
N ASP A 157 2.54 12.25 -10.93
CA ASP A 157 2.08 10.87 -11.10
C ASP A 157 0.70 10.64 -10.48
N LEU A 158 0.40 11.33 -9.37
CA LEU A 158 -0.94 11.33 -8.80
C LEU A 158 -1.96 11.99 -9.74
N ALA A 159 -1.62 13.11 -10.39
CA ALA A 159 -2.49 13.77 -11.36
C ALA A 159 -2.82 12.86 -12.55
N GLU A 160 -1.82 12.18 -13.10
CA GLU A 160 -2.04 11.19 -14.16
C GLU A 160 -2.94 10.04 -13.68
N LEU A 161 -2.69 9.49 -12.48
CA LEU A 161 -3.50 8.41 -11.93
C LEU A 161 -4.95 8.82 -11.69
N ILE A 162 -5.17 10.05 -11.22
CA ILE A 162 -6.50 10.64 -11.04
C ILE A 162 -7.26 10.63 -12.37
N HIS A 163 -6.65 11.05 -13.48
CA HIS A 163 -7.29 11.01 -14.80
C HIS A 163 -7.65 9.60 -15.27
N GLN A 164 -6.94 8.59 -14.79
CA GLN A 164 -7.16 7.20 -15.19
C GLN A 164 -8.24 6.50 -14.36
N ARG A 165 -8.31 6.76 -13.05
CA ARG A 165 -9.08 5.96 -12.09
C ARG A 165 -10.17 6.71 -11.34
N VAL A 166 -10.10 8.05 -11.28
CA VAL A 166 -10.97 8.86 -10.43
C VAL A 166 -12.05 9.55 -11.27
N LYS A 167 -13.30 9.43 -10.83
CA LYS A 167 -14.46 10.00 -11.53
C LYS A 167 -14.66 11.47 -11.21
N HIS A 168 -14.52 11.85 -9.94
CA HIS A 168 -14.67 13.23 -9.46
C HIS A 168 -13.59 13.52 -8.43
N VAL A 169 -13.13 14.78 -8.39
CA VAL A 169 -12.22 15.25 -7.36
C VAL A 169 -12.87 16.43 -6.62
N VAL A 170 -12.89 16.36 -5.30
CA VAL A 170 -13.32 17.43 -4.41
C VAL A 170 -12.07 17.99 -3.73
N VAL A 171 -11.72 19.23 -4.06
CA VAL A 171 -10.53 19.89 -3.52
C VAL A 171 -10.89 20.87 -2.40
N PHE A 172 -10.12 20.89 -1.32
CA PHE A 172 -10.35 21.77 -0.17
C PHE A 172 -9.04 22.17 0.52
N GLY A 173 -9.11 23.08 1.49
CA GLY A 173 -7.94 23.53 2.26
C GLY A 173 -7.01 24.49 1.50
N GLU A 174 -5.85 24.77 2.10
CA GLU A 174 -4.86 25.74 1.58
C GLU A 174 -4.26 25.30 0.25
N ALA A 175 -4.07 23.98 0.06
CA ALA A 175 -3.49 23.40 -1.16
C ALA A 175 -4.46 23.35 -2.35
N ARG A 176 -5.74 23.75 -2.19
CA ARG A 176 -6.79 23.62 -3.22
C ARG A 176 -6.36 24.09 -4.61
N GLU A 177 -5.87 25.32 -4.72
CA GLU A 177 -5.53 25.93 -6.02
C GLU A 177 -4.34 25.23 -6.68
N MET A 178 -3.36 24.81 -5.88
CA MET A 178 -2.21 24.03 -6.35
C MET A 178 -2.67 22.67 -6.89
N ILE A 179 -3.49 21.94 -6.12
CA ILE A 179 -4.01 20.63 -6.51
C ILE A 179 -4.84 20.74 -7.78
N HIS A 180 -5.76 21.71 -7.83
CA HIS A 180 -6.59 21.98 -9.00
C HIS A 180 -5.73 22.26 -10.24
N LYS A 181 -4.70 23.10 -10.11
CA LYS A 181 -3.77 23.41 -11.20
C LYS A 181 -2.99 22.17 -11.63
N ALA A 182 -2.43 21.40 -10.70
CA ALA A 182 -1.63 20.21 -11.00
C ALA A 182 -2.45 19.17 -11.78
N VAL A 183 -3.68 18.91 -11.34
CA VAL A 183 -4.58 17.99 -12.03
C VAL A 183 -5.04 18.56 -13.38
N SER A 184 -5.47 19.82 -13.43
CA SER A 184 -6.02 20.40 -14.68
C SER A 184 -4.98 20.64 -15.78
N SER A 185 -3.72 20.84 -15.40
CA SER A 185 -2.62 21.14 -16.33
C SER A 185 -1.83 19.90 -16.76
N ASP A 186 -2.18 18.69 -16.28
CA ASP A 186 -1.48 17.47 -16.65
C ASP A 186 -1.61 17.19 -18.17
N PRO A 187 -0.49 17.17 -18.91
CA PRO A 187 -0.50 16.97 -20.36
C PRO A 187 -0.84 15.52 -20.74
N ARG A 188 -0.76 14.57 -19.80
CA ARG A 188 -1.06 13.16 -19.99
C ARG A 188 -2.55 12.84 -19.87
N ARG A 189 -3.40 13.85 -19.63
CA ARG A 189 -4.86 13.69 -19.61
C ARG A 189 -5.34 12.93 -20.85
N LYS A 190 -5.97 11.78 -20.64
CA LYS A 190 -6.86 11.16 -21.65
C LYS A 190 -8.20 11.92 -21.60
N LYS A 191 -9.06 11.81 -22.62
CA LYS A 191 -10.28 12.64 -22.87
C LYS A 191 -11.26 12.87 -21.69
N ARG A 192 -11.05 12.29 -20.50
CA ARG A 192 -11.82 12.49 -19.28
C ARG A 192 -11.03 13.37 -18.30
N CYS A 193 -11.49 14.61 -18.10
CA CYS A 193 -11.16 15.35 -16.90
C CYS A 193 -12.16 14.96 -15.81
N PRO A 194 -11.73 14.69 -14.57
CA PRO A 194 -12.66 14.56 -13.47
C PRO A 194 -13.42 15.90 -13.32
N GLU A 195 -14.73 15.84 -13.11
CA GLU A 195 -15.46 17.06 -12.77
C GLU A 195 -15.06 17.47 -11.35
N PHE A 196 -14.62 18.71 -11.20
CA PHE A 196 -14.40 19.32 -9.89
C PHE A 196 -15.75 19.72 -9.32
N ILE A 197 -16.14 19.09 -8.21
CA ILE A 197 -17.39 19.41 -7.54
C ILE A 197 -17.09 20.35 -6.38
N GLU A 198 -17.50 21.61 -6.50
CA GLU A 198 -17.68 22.47 -5.34
C GLU A 198 -18.96 22.01 -4.63
N GLY A 199 -18.80 21.63 -3.36
CA GLY A 199 -19.70 20.71 -2.68
C GLY A 199 -21.19 20.99 -2.85
N ARG A 200 -21.88 20.08 -3.55
CA ARG A 200 -23.16 19.46 -3.17
C ARG A 200 -23.32 18.12 -3.88
N GLY A 201 -23.32 17.06 -3.07
CA GLY A 201 -23.82 15.73 -3.42
C GLY A 201 -23.03 14.96 -4.47
N LEU A 202 -21.98 14.24 -4.05
CA LEU A 202 -21.58 12.97 -4.67
C LEU A 202 -20.51 12.28 -3.80
N PHE A 203 -20.33 10.96 -4.00
CA PHE A 203 -19.45 9.97 -3.35
C PHE A 203 -18.12 10.55 -2.81
N ILE A 204 -17.53 10.01 -1.73
CA ILE A 204 -16.40 10.66 -1.05
C ILE A 204 -15.41 9.61 -0.50
N LEU A 205 -14.19 9.58 -1.06
CA LEU A 205 -12.97 9.00 -0.47
C LEU A 205 -12.16 10.17 0.08
N GLN A 206 -12.10 10.33 1.40
CA GLN A 206 -11.31 11.40 2.03
C GLN A 206 -9.83 11.04 2.04
N ILE A 207 -9.07 11.71 1.18
CA ILE A 207 -7.61 11.82 1.26
C ILE A 207 -7.31 13.23 1.75
N VAL A 208 -6.53 13.34 2.83
CA VAL A 208 -6.11 14.65 3.36
C VAL A 208 -4.91 15.13 2.59
#